data_AF-A7SXW0-F1
#
_entry.id   AF-A7SXW0-F1
#
_cell.length_a   1.000
_cell.length_b   1.000
_cell.length_c   1.000
_cell.angle_alpha   90.00
_cell.angle_beta   90.00
_cell.angle_gamma   90.00
#
_symmetry.space_group_name_H-M   'P 1'
#
loop_
_entity.id
_entity.type
_entity.pdbx_description
1 polymer ?
#
loop_
_entity_poly.entity_id
_entity_poly.type
_entity_poly.pdbx_seq_one_letter_code
_entity_poly.pdbx_strand_id
1 'polypeptide(L)' 'AGGGFGPVADDGYGVSYIIAGEDQLFFHITCKHAAPNTDAKRFARCIDESLDDIRDLFE' A
#
# COMPACT_ATOMS: atom_id res chain seq x y z
N ALA A 1 -13.25 7.12 -4.56
CA ALA A 1 -12.97 6.07 -5.55
C ALA A 1 -11.51 6.19 -5.98
N GLY A 2 -10.59 5.52 -5.29
CA GLY A 2 -9.15 5.54 -5.62
C GLY A 2 -8.81 4.34 -6.47
N GLY A 3 -9.01 4.43 -7.79
CA GLY A 3 -8.92 3.31 -8.74
C GLY A 3 -7.83 2.30 -8.39
N GLY A 4 -8.18 1.01 -8.38
CA GLY A 4 -7.26 -0.09 -8.06
C GLY A 4 -7.07 -1.03 -9.23
N PHE A 5 -5.95 -1.75 -9.22
CA PHE A 5 -5.65 -2.81 -10.16
C PHE A 5 -5.13 -4.03 -9.42
N GLY A 6 -5.27 -5.20 -10.03
CA GLY A 6 -4.72 -6.45 -9.50
C GLY A 6 -3.19 -6.49 -9.64
N PRO A 7 -2.50 -7.37 -8.90
CA PRO A 7 -1.07 -7.57 -9.07
C PRO A 7 -0.75 -8.09 -10.47
N VAL A 8 0.33 -7.59 -11.07
CA VAL A 8 0.81 -8.04 -12.39
C VAL A 8 1.46 -9.43 -12.30
N ALA A 9 2.21 -9.68 -11.23
CA ALA A 9 2.78 -10.98 -10.91
C ALA A 9 1.83 -11.82 -10.04
N ASP A 10 1.89 -13.15 -10.16
CA ASP A 10 1.07 -14.06 -9.36
C ASP A 10 1.32 -13.94 -7.86
N ASP A 11 2.57 -13.64 -7.49
CA ASP A 11 3.09 -13.54 -6.14
C ASP A 11 3.48 -12.10 -5.74
N GLY A 12 2.92 -11.13 -6.46
CA GLY A 12 3.16 -9.69 -6.25
C GLY A 12 1.98 -8.93 -5.66
N TYR A 13 2.12 -7.60 -5.66
CA TYR A 13 1.10 -6.65 -5.21
C TYR A 13 0.68 -5.72 -6.34
N GLY A 14 -0.59 -5.34 -6.38
CA GLY A 14 -1.07 -4.17 -7.10
C GLY A 14 -1.23 -3.03 -6.10
N VAL A 15 -0.62 -1.88 -6.35
CA VAL A 15 -0.66 -0.75 -5.42
C VAL A 15 -0.91 0.54 -6.19
N SER A 16 -1.99 1.22 -5.85
CA SER A 16 -2.25 2.59 -6.30
C SER A 16 -2.46 3.48 -5.08
N TYR A 17 -2.22 4.78 -5.26
CA TYR A 17 -2.45 5.77 -4.22
C TYR A 17 -3.02 7.06 -4.80
N ILE A 18 -3.67 7.84 -3.95
CA ILE A 18 -4.14 9.18 -4.26
C ILE A 18 -3.87 10.08 -3.07
N ILE A 19 -3.29 11.25 -3.34
CA ILE A 19 -3.22 12.36 -2.39
C ILE A 19 -4.58 13.07 -2.45
N ALA A 20 -5.28 13.08 -1.33
CA ALA A 20 -6.61 13.66 -1.21
C ALA A 20 -6.54 14.91 -0.34
N GLY A 21 -6.66 16.08 -0.98
CA GLY A 21 -6.41 17.35 -0.29
C GLY A 21 -4.92 17.53 -0.03
N GLU A 22 -4.59 18.08 1.13
CA GLU A 22 -3.22 18.49 1.48
C GLU A 22 -2.53 17.46 2.39
N ASP A 23 -3.26 16.84 3.33
CA ASP A 23 -2.67 16.06 4.42
C ASP A 23 -3.10 14.58 4.45
N GLN A 24 -3.73 14.07 3.40
CA GLN A 24 -4.25 12.70 3.39
C GLN A 24 -3.76 11.92 2.17
N LEU A 25 -3.26 10.71 2.43
CA LEU A 25 -2.82 9.76 1.42
C LEU A 25 -3.67 8.49 1.54
N PHE A 26 -4.37 8.12 0.46
CA PHE A 26 -5.15 6.90 0.41
C PHE A 26 -4.44 5.86 -0.45
N PHE A 27 -4.27 4.65 0.07
CA PHE A 27 -3.73 3.50 -0.66
C PHE A 27 -4.81 2.48 -1.00
N HIS A 28 -4.74 1.92 -2.21
CA HIS A 28 -5.47 0.72 -2.60
C HIS A 28 -4.45 -0.37 -2.92
N ILE A 29 -4.43 -1.40 -2.08
CA ILE A 29 -3.47 -2.50 -2.15
C ILE A 29 -4.22 -3.79 -2.43
N THR A 30 -3.77 -4.54 -3.43
CA THR A 30 -4.31 -5.84 -3.80
C THR A 30 -3.20 -6.88 -3.87
N CYS A 31 -3.53 -8.13 -3.57
CA CYS A 31 -2.67 -9.30 -3.79
C CYS A 31 -3.55 -10.52 -4.10
N LYS A 32 -2.98 -11.59 -4.62
CA LYS A 32 -3.72 -12.83 -4.83
C LYS A 32 -3.78 -13.62 -3.51
N HIS A 33 -4.97 -14.04 -3.10
CA HIS A 33 -5.13 -14.90 -1.92
C HIS A 33 -4.40 -16.24 -2.03
N ALA A 34 -4.16 -16.72 -3.26
CA ALA A 34 -3.44 -17.96 -3.52
C ALA A 34 -1.92 -17.84 -3.33
N ALA A 35 -1.37 -16.62 -3.24
CA ALA A 35 0.07 -16.39 -3.07
C ALA A 35 0.42 -16.22 -1.58
N PRO A 36 0.93 -17.27 -0.91
CA PRO A 36 1.09 -17.29 0.55
C PRO A 36 2.17 -16.32 1.06
N ASN A 37 3.06 -15.85 0.18
CA ASN A 37 4.07 -14.85 0.49
C ASN A 37 3.51 -13.41 0.49
N THR A 38 2.28 -13.20 0.01
CA THR A 38 1.65 -11.88 -0.06
C THR A 38 0.49 -11.70 0.93
N ASP A 39 0.36 -10.50 1.49
CA ASP A 39 -0.78 -10.10 2.33
C ASP A 39 -0.96 -8.59 2.24
N ALA A 40 -2.04 -8.14 1.59
CA ALA A 40 -2.33 -6.72 1.37
C ALA A 40 -2.49 -5.94 2.69
N LYS A 41 -3.05 -6.56 3.75
CA LYS A 41 -3.21 -5.90 5.05
C LYS A 41 -1.88 -5.79 5.79
N ARG A 42 -1.05 -6.82 5.72
CA ARG A 42 0.32 -6.77 6.27
C ARG A 42 1.13 -5.70 5.54
N PHE A 43 1.04 -5.65 4.21
CA PHE A 43 1.75 -4.66 3.41
C PHE A 43 1.27 -3.22 3.69
N ALA A 44 -0.03 -3.02 3.92
CA ALA A 44 -0.57 -1.73 4.34
C ALA A 44 0.04 -1.23 5.66
N ARG A 45 0.19 -2.12 6.67
CA ARG A 45 0.86 -1.77 7.92
C ARG A 45 2.32 -1.42 7.72
N CYS A 46 3.03 -2.14 6.86
CA CYS A 46 4.42 -1.79 6.55
C CYS A 46 4.54 -0.41 5.89
N ILE A 47 3.59 -0.01 5.05
CA ILE A 47 3.57 1.34 4.45
C ILE A 47 3.34 2.39 5.54
N ASP A 48 2.38 2.16 6.43
CA ASP A 48 2.07 3.07 7.55
C ASP A 48 3.30 3.30 8.45
N GLU A 49 3.92 2.21 8.92
CA GLU A 49 5.16 2.23 9.70
C GLU A 49 6.31 2.93 8.95
N SER A 50 6.46 2.67 7.64
CA SER A 50 7.51 3.30 6.84
C SER A 50 7.30 4.81 6.66
N LEU A 51 6.05 5.26 6.58
CA LEU A 51 5.74 6.69 6.46
C LEU A 51 6.00 7.42 7.79
N ASP A 52 5.70 6.77 8.91
CA ASP A 52 6.07 7.27 10.24
C ASP A 52 7.60 7.36 10.37
N ASP A 53 8.35 6.32 9.99
CA ASP A 53 9.82 6.34 10.00
C ASP A 53 10.41 7.47 9.13
N ILE A 54 9.79 7.72 7.96
CA ILE A 54 10.20 8.82 7.09
C ILE A 54 9.92 10.17 7.77
N ARG A 55 8.75 10.36 8.40
CA ARG A 55 8.44 11.58 9.14
C ARG A 55 9.48 11.82 10.23
N ASP A 56 9.77 10.81 11.04
CA ASP A 56 10.70 10.89 12.17
C ASP A 56 12.16 11.20 11.75
N LEU A 57 12.52 11.00 10.47
CA LEU A 57 13.83 11.40 9.93
C LEU A 57 13.94 12.92 9.66
N PHE A 58 12.81 13.59 9.43
CA PHE A 58 12.76 15.02 9.06
C PHE A 58 12.24 15.94 10.17
N GLU A 59 11.74 15.37 11.27
CA GLU A 59 11.39 16.08 12.52
C GLU A 59 12.56 16.10 13.52
#